data_AF-A0A495VPY2-F1
#
_entry.id   AF-A0A495VPY2-F1
#
_cell.length_a   1.000
_cell.length_b   1.000
_cell.length_c   1.000
_cell.angle_alpha   90.00
_cell.angle_beta   90.00
_cell.angle_gamma   90.00
#
_symmetry.space_group_name_H-M   'P 1'
#
loop_
_entity.id
_entity.type
_entity.pdbx_description
1 polymer ?
#
loop_
_entity_poly.entity_id
_entity_poly.type
_entity_poly.pdbx_seq_one_letter_code
_entity_poly.pdbx_strand_id
1 'polypeptide(L)'
;MNRIILIGNGFDLAHGLPTRYKDFIDWYWERWFKTLRKSFKNTESDELCSFTLRDEFFKWNNFIQREISILNPPKGKNVIDCIKNKPNYYIVKQTPFMEKVCRSIDTKGWVDIENEFYNILRSFAQNECPQGYDTPEKLNSELELIKSLLIEYLVEIQNNQLNNNNNIYPEIENIITEPFDAKDISIEGASKFYKESQDIKLNECKPSQIMLLNFNYTKTADINTSSTSNFIINHIHGELTHPQSIIFGYGDELDDDYKDLLKLNDNTFLKNIKSIRYLESDRYRKLLEFIEHTPYQVYIMGHSCGNSDRTLLNTLFEHKNCISIKPFYYQKANGSDNYLEIVQNISRNFTNMKLMRDRVVNKEFCKPLPQKEQKIK
;
A
#
# COMPACT_ATOMS: atom_id res chain seq x y z
N MET A 1 -11.63 -26.15 6.26
CA MET A 1 -10.98 -24.86 6.60
C MET A 1 -10.23 -24.22 5.44
N ASN A 2 -10.23 -22.89 5.40
CA ASN A 2 -9.60 -22.09 4.36
C ASN A 2 -8.38 -21.29 4.87
N ARG A 3 -7.61 -20.72 3.95
CA ARG A 3 -6.53 -19.77 4.28
C ARG A 3 -6.64 -18.51 3.43
N ILE A 4 -6.36 -17.35 4.03
CA ILE A 4 -6.28 -16.06 3.35
C ILE A 4 -4.85 -15.56 3.48
N ILE A 5 -4.26 -15.10 2.38
CA ILE A 5 -2.94 -14.47 2.36
C ILE A 5 -3.15 -12.99 2.04
N LEU A 6 -2.84 -12.12 2.99
CA LEU A 6 -2.84 -10.67 2.78
C LEU A 6 -1.52 -10.27 2.13
N ILE A 7 -1.60 -9.77 0.90
CA ILE A 7 -0.45 -9.34 0.11
C ILE A 7 -0.49 -7.82 -0.02
N GLY A 8 0.61 -7.16 0.37
CA GLY A 8 0.78 -5.72 0.21
C GLY A 8 2.17 -5.35 -0.28
N ASN A 9 2.52 -4.05 -0.29
CA ASN A 9 3.74 -3.55 -0.94
C ASN A 9 5.03 -4.21 -0.44
N GLY A 10 5.08 -4.67 0.81
CA GLY A 10 6.19 -5.43 1.36
C GLY A 10 6.46 -6.75 0.65
N PHE A 11 5.44 -7.35 0.03
CA PHE A 11 5.59 -8.55 -0.79
C PHE A 11 6.31 -8.21 -2.09
N ASP A 12 5.85 -7.20 -2.82
CA ASP A 12 6.52 -6.68 -4.01
C ASP A 12 7.98 -6.32 -3.73
N LEU A 13 8.25 -5.66 -2.61
CA LEU A 13 9.61 -5.31 -2.18
C LEU A 13 10.48 -6.53 -1.87
N ALA A 14 9.93 -7.53 -1.19
CA ALA A 14 10.63 -8.80 -0.94
C ALA A 14 10.99 -9.51 -2.26
N HIS A 15 10.24 -9.24 -3.33
CA HIS A 15 10.44 -9.78 -4.67
C HIS A 15 11.26 -8.85 -5.59
N GLY A 16 11.72 -7.70 -5.06
CA GLY A 16 12.60 -6.76 -5.74
C GLY A 16 11.91 -5.70 -6.60
N LEU A 17 10.58 -5.55 -6.48
CA LEU A 17 9.83 -4.48 -7.14
C LEU A 17 9.81 -3.22 -6.25
N PRO A 18 10.24 -2.05 -6.76
CA PRO A 18 10.27 -0.82 -5.99
C PRO A 18 8.86 -0.20 -5.92
N THR A 19 8.03 -0.66 -4.98
CA THR A 19 6.63 -0.21 -4.85
C THR A 19 6.37 0.67 -3.63
N ARG A 20 7.40 1.16 -2.93
CA ARG A 20 7.18 2.14 -1.87
C ARG A 20 6.70 3.45 -2.49
N TYR A 21 5.85 4.18 -1.78
CA TYR A 21 5.50 5.55 -2.18
C TYR A 21 6.72 6.46 -2.28
N LYS A 22 7.79 6.21 -1.51
CA LYS A 22 9.06 6.92 -1.70
C LYS A 22 9.66 6.67 -3.09
N ASP A 23 9.68 5.42 -3.56
CA ASP A 23 10.23 5.07 -4.87
C ASP A 23 9.40 5.74 -5.99
N PHE A 24 8.07 5.79 -5.83
CA PHE A 24 7.16 6.55 -6.70
C PHE A 24 7.44 8.06 -6.70
N ILE A 25 7.61 8.69 -5.53
CA ILE A 25 7.88 10.13 -5.44
C ILE A 25 9.26 10.47 -6.01
N ASP A 26 10.26 9.60 -5.83
CA ASP A 26 11.56 9.74 -6.49
C ASP A 26 11.40 9.70 -8.03
N TRP A 27 10.62 8.76 -8.57
CA TRP A 27 10.28 8.71 -10.01
C TRP A 27 9.54 9.97 -10.48
N TYR A 28 8.59 10.49 -9.70
CA TYR A 28 7.87 11.73 -10.01
C TYR A 28 8.82 12.92 -10.17
N TRP A 29 9.84 13.03 -9.31
CA TRP A 29 10.86 14.07 -9.44
C TRP A 29 11.76 13.88 -10.66
N GLU A 30 12.14 12.65 -10.99
CA GLU A 30 12.88 12.35 -12.22
C GLU A 30 12.08 12.70 -13.48
N ARG A 31 10.77 12.49 -13.45
CA ARG A 31 9.87 12.94 -14.52
C ARG A 31 9.89 14.45 -14.66
N TRP A 32 9.78 15.20 -13.57
CA TRP A 32 9.90 16.67 -13.60
C TRP A 32 11.22 17.13 -14.19
N PHE A 33 12.34 16.50 -13.83
CA PHE A 33 13.63 16.82 -14.43
C PHE A 33 13.61 16.68 -15.96
N LYS A 34 13.05 15.58 -16.47
CA LYS A 34 12.90 15.33 -17.92
C LYS A 34 11.99 16.36 -18.58
N THR A 35 10.91 16.77 -17.92
CA THR A 35 9.98 17.81 -18.40
C THR A 35 10.67 19.16 -18.50
N LEU A 36 11.31 19.63 -17.41
CA LEU A 36 11.99 20.93 -17.38
C LEU A 36 13.13 21.00 -18.40
N ARG A 37 13.89 19.91 -18.54
CA ARG A 37 14.97 19.82 -19.56
C ARG A 37 14.48 20.02 -21.00
N LYS A 38 13.24 19.66 -21.29
CA LYS A 38 12.62 19.78 -22.62
C LYS A 38 11.73 21.02 -22.77
N SER A 39 11.53 21.78 -21.69
CA SER A 39 10.58 22.88 -21.67
C SER A 39 11.19 24.16 -22.26
N PHE A 40 10.47 24.75 -23.22
CA PHE A 40 10.73 26.07 -23.79
C PHE A 40 9.94 27.18 -23.07
N LYS A 41 9.35 26.88 -21.90
CA LYS A 41 8.61 27.84 -21.09
C LYS A 41 9.46 28.32 -19.92
N ASN A 42 9.07 29.48 -19.38
CA ASN A 42 9.62 30.02 -18.14
C ASN A 42 8.92 29.42 -16.90
N THR A 43 7.64 29.08 -17.03
CA THR A 43 6.85 28.39 -15.99
C THR A 43 6.31 27.07 -16.53
N GLU A 44 6.48 26.00 -15.74
CA GLU A 44 5.79 24.72 -15.93
C GLU A 44 5.13 24.30 -14.62
N SER A 45 3.98 23.67 -14.70
CA SER A 45 3.23 23.23 -13.52
C SER A 45 2.32 22.04 -13.83
N ASP A 46 2.02 21.25 -12.81
CA ASP A 46 0.88 20.34 -12.75
C ASP A 46 -0.02 20.76 -11.56
N GLU A 47 -0.96 19.90 -11.14
CA GLU A 47 -1.84 20.20 -10.00
C GLU A 47 -1.13 20.13 -8.64
N LEU A 48 0.07 19.54 -8.54
CA LEU A 48 0.81 19.35 -7.28
C LEU A 48 1.95 20.35 -7.11
N CYS A 49 2.59 20.75 -8.21
CA CYS A 49 3.82 21.54 -8.21
C CYS A 49 3.87 22.56 -9.34
N SER A 50 4.52 23.70 -9.09
CA SER A 50 4.86 24.68 -10.12
C SER A 50 6.33 25.09 -10.03
N PHE A 51 6.96 25.26 -11.19
CA PHE A 51 8.35 25.61 -11.39
C PHE A 51 8.43 26.87 -12.26
N THR A 52 8.84 28.00 -11.68
CA THR A 52 8.94 29.30 -12.38
C THR A 52 10.33 29.87 -12.28
N LEU A 53 11.00 30.10 -13.41
CA LEU A 53 12.27 30.84 -13.47
C LEU A 53 12.02 32.32 -13.14
N ARG A 54 12.85 32.91 -12.28
CA ARG A 54 12.72 34.32 -11.89
C ARG A 54 13.08 35.29 -13.01
N ASP A 55 13.91 34.85 -13.94
CA ASP A 55 14.25 35.61 -15.14
C ASP A 55 13.31 35.19 -16.28
N GLU A 56 12.40 36.10 -16.64
CA GLU A 56 11.35 35.90 -17.67
C GLU A 56 11.92 35.58 -19.06
N PHE A 57 13.17 35.98 -19.33
CA PHE A 57 13.83 35.73 -20.60
C PHE A 57 14.43 34.32 -20.69
N PHE A 58 14.65 33.64 -19.56
CA PHE A 58 15.15 32.26 -19.56
C PHE A 58 14.03 31.24 -19.72
N LYS A 59 14.37 30.16 -20.42
CA LYS A 59 13.56 28.95 -20.57
C LYS A 59 14.20 27.80 -19.79
N TRP A 60 13.38 26.88 -19.30
CA TRP A 60 13.85 25.78 -18.46
C TRP A 60 14.91 24.91 -19.14
N ASN A 61 14.77 24.60 -20.42
CA ASN A 61 15.78 23.85 -21.17
C ASN A 61 17.17 24.50 -21.13
N ASN A 62 17.25 25.82 -21.36
CA ASN A 62 18.48 26.61 -21.33
C ASN A 62 19.09 26.63 -19.92
N PHE A 63 18.24 26.80 -18.90
CA PHE A 63 18.66 26.79 -17.51
C PHE A 63 19.25 25.43 -17.11
N ILE A 64 18.52 24.34 -17.37
CA ILE A 64 18.97 22.98 -17.03
C ILE A 64 20.27 22.64 -17.77
N GLN A 65 20.40 23.01 -19.05
CA GLN A 65 21.61 22.77 -19.84
C GLN A 65 22.83 23.52 -19.28
N ARG A 66 22.65 24.74 -18.78
CA ARG A 66 23.73 25.57 -18.24
C ARG A 66 24.12 25.19 -16.81
N GLU A 67 23.13 24.86 -15.98
CA GLU A 67 23.28 24.83 -14.53
C GLU A 67 23.31 23.45 -13.90
N ILE A 68 22.90 22.39 -14.63
CA ILE A 68 22.83 21.01 -14.12
C ILE A 68 23.63 20.09 -15.03
N SER A 69 24.46 19.22 -14.44
CA SER A 69 25.28 18.27 -15.18
C SER A 69 24.42 17.34 -16.05
N ILE A 70 24.68 17.37 -17.35
CA ILE A 70 23.99 16.52 -18.34
C ILE A 70 24.55 15.10 -18.32
N LEU A 71 25.83 14.94 -17.98
CA LEU A 71 26.55 13.66 -17.98
C LEU A 71 26.13 12.76 -16.81
N ASN A 72 25.86 13.36 -15.65
CA ASN A 72 25.37 12.67 -14.45
C ASN A 72 24.15 13.42 -13.91
N PRO A 73 22.95 13.23 -14.52
CA PRO A 73 21.76 13.92 -14.07
C PRO A 73 21.40 13.48 -12.65
N PRO A 74 20.90 14.40 -11.80
CA PRO A 74 20.43 14.03 -10.48
C PRO A 74 19.25 13.06 -10.58
N LYS A 75 19.13 12.18 -9.59
CA LYS A 75 18.10 11.14 -9.51
C LYS A 75 17.26 11.29 -8.25
N GLY A 76 16.01 10.86 -8.31
CA GLY A 76 15.04 10.99 -7.22
C GLY A 76 15.01 12.39 -6.61
N LYS A 77 14.97 12.47 -5.27
CA LYS A 77 15.01 13.72 -4.50
C LYS A 77 16.17 14.66 -4.86
N ASN A 78 17.34 14.14 -5.28
CA ASN A 78 18.47 14.99 -5.65
C ASN A 78 18.12 15.91 -6.83
N VAL A 79 17.14 15.57 -7.67
CA VAL A 79 16.63 16.48 -8.71
C VAL A 79 16.16 17.78 -8.08
N ILE A 80 15.32 17.65 -7.06
CA ILE A 80 14.72 18.78 -6.37
C ILE A 80 15.75 19.47 -5.49
N ASP A 81 16.66 18.76 -4.85
CA ASP A 81 17.71 19.40 -4.04
C ASP A 81 18.70 20.18 -4.91
N CYS A 82 19.12 19.64 -6.06
CA CYS A 82 19.95 20.36 -7.04
C CYS A 82 19.25 21.60 -7.58
N ILE A 83 17.93 21.53 -7.75
CA ILE A 83 17.11 22.69 -8.07
C ILE A 83 17.13 23.61 -6.84
N LYS A 84 16.48 23.26 -5.71
CA LYS A 84 16.28 24.00 -4.44
C LYS A 84 17.52 24.74 -3.91
N ASN A 85 18.73 24.21 -4.12
CA ASN A 85 19.98 24.86 -3.70
C ASN A 85 20.32 26.13 -4.51
N LYS A 86 19.49 26.55 -5.47
CA LYS A 86 19.65 27.77 -6.28
C LYS A 86 18.40 28.69 -6.22
N PRO A 87 17.94 29.12 -5.03
CA PRO A 87 16.66 29.85 -4.86
C PRO A 87 16.63 31.23 -5.53
N ASN A 88 17.80 31.79 -5.87
CA ASN A 88 17.95 33.06 -6.57
C ASN A 88 17.52 32.99 -8.04
N TYR A 89 17.35 31.79 -8.62
CA TYR A 89 17.09 31.63 -10.04
C TYR A 89 15.67 31.19 -10.39
N TYR A 90 14.96 30.52 -9.49
CA TYR A 90 13.60 30.04 -9.74
C TYR A 90 12.80 29.91 -8.42
N ILE A 91 11.50 29.67 -8.56
CA ILE A 91 10.54 29.44 -7.49
C ILE A 91 9.93 28.05 -7.72
N VAL A 92 9.99 27.20 -6.69
CA VAL A 92 9.23 25.94 -6.64
C VAL A 92 8.13 26.12 -5.63
N LYS A 93 6.88 25.92 -6.06
CA LYS A 93 5.73 25.84 -5.16
C LYS A 93 5.17 24.43 -5.21
N GLN A 94 4.79 23.92 -4.05
CA GLN A 94 4.10 22.65 -3.90
C GLN A 94 2.73 22.93 -3.27
N THR A 95 1.75 22.08 -3.54
CA THR A 95 0.49 22.13 -2.78
C THR A 95 0.73 21.68 -1.34
N PRO A 96 -0.07 22.13 -0.36
CA PRO A 96 0.12 21.73 1.03
C PRO A 96 0.09 20.21 1.22
N PHE A 97 -0.72 19.49 0.44
CA PHE A 97 -0.72 18.02 0.43
C PHE A 97 0.62 17.44 -0.07
N MET A 98 1.14 17.91 -1.21
CA MET A 98 2.43 17.45 -1.73
C MET A 98 3.60 17.79 -0.78
N GLU A 99 3.58 18.96 -0.16
CA GLU A 99 4.56 19.35 0.88
C GLU A 99 4.51 18.37 2.05
N LYS A 100 3.32 17.99 2.51
CA LYS A 100 3.14 17.04 3.60
C LYS A 100 3.67 15.66 3.25
N VAL A 101 3.40 15.18 2.03
CA VAL A 101 3.93 13.92 1.51
C VAL A 101 5.46 13.94 1.50
N CYS A 102 6.07 14.98 0.93
CA CYS A 102 7.53 15.14 0.89
C CYS A 102 8.14 15.24 2.29
N ARG A 103 7.52 16.00 3.20
CA ARG A 103 7.97 16.15 4.58
C ARG A 103 7.94 14.83 5.34
N SER A 104 6.91 14.01 5.14
CA SER A 104 6.85 12.68 5.77
C SER A 104 7.98 11.76 5.27
N ILE A 105 8.28 11.76 3.97
CA ILE A 105 9.46 11.04 3.43
C ILE A 105 10.75 11.56 4.04
N ASP A 106 10.92 12.87 4.14
CA ASP A 106 12.16 13.50 4.62
C ASP A 106 12.42 13.25 6.10
N THR A 107 11.36 13.27 6.91
CA THR A 107 11.47 13.16 8.38
C THR A 107 11.39 11.73 8.88
N LYS A 108 10.63 10.86 8.20
CA LYS A 108 10.36 9.48 8.63
C LYS A 108 10.99 8.42 7.74
N GLY A 109 11.41 8.78 6.52
CA GLY A 109 11.91 7.86 5.49
C GLY A 109 10.80 7.13 4.70
N TRP A 110 9.53 7.36 5.04
CA TRP A 110 8.37 6.75 4.40
C TRP A 110 7.15 7.67 4.50
N VAL A 111 6.11 7.36 3.72
CA VAL A 111 4.83 8.08 3.75
C VAL A 111 3.70 7.09 3.48
N ASP A 112 2.54 7.36 4.09
CA ASP A 112 1.26 6.77 3.73
C ASP A 112 0.41 7.89 3.12
N ILE A 113 0.36 7.94 1.79
CA ILE A 113 -0.27 9.06 1.05
C ILE A 113 -1.78 9.11 1.36
N GLU A 114 -2.42 7.95 1.48
CA GLU A 114 -3.86 7.83 1.76
C GLU A 114 -4.19 8.39 3.16
N ASN A 115 -3.35 8.08 4.14
CA ASN A 115 -3.50 8.64 5.49
C ASN A 115 -3.14 10.14 5.54
N GLU A 116 -2.14 10.61 4.79
CA GLU A 116 -1.85 12.05 4.72
C GLU A 116 -3.00 12.84 4.09
N PHE A 117 -3.63 12.28 3.05
CA PHE A 117 -4.86 12.81 2.45
C PHE A 117 -6.00 12.86 3.46
N TYR A 118 -6.28 11.76 4.15
CA TYR A 118 -7.35 11.68 5.14
C TYR A 118 -7.15 12.67 6.30
N ASN A 119 -5.91 12.83 6.75
CA ASN A 119 -5.57 13.81 7.79
C ASN A 119 -5.85 15.25 7.38
N ILE A 120 -5.71 15.60 6.10
CA ILE A 120 -6.11 16.94 5.61
C ILE A 120 -7.63 16.99 5.48
N LEU A 121 -8.26 15.94 4.96
CA LEU A 121 -9.71 15.87 4.78
C LEU A 121 -10.48 16.06 6.09
N ARG A 122 -10.05 15.42 7.18
CA ARG A 122 -10.72 15.55 8.49
C ARG A 122 -10.57 16.95 9.13
N SER A 123 -9.53 17.70 8.79
CA SER A 123 -9.35 19.05 9.36
C SER A 123 -10.48 20.01 8.96
N PHE A 124 -11.11 19.80 7.80
CA PHE A 124 -12.32 20.54 7.40
C PHE A 124 -13.47 20.43 8.41
N ALA A 125 -13.59 19.30 9.12
CA ALA A 125 -14.62 19.10 10.14
C ALA A 125 -14.24 19.70 11.51
N GLN A 126 -12.96 20.00 11.74
CA GLN A 126 -12.42 20.39 13.05
C GLN A 126 -12.37 21.91 13.26
N ASN A 127 -13.05 22.72 12.44
CA ASN A 127 -12.96 24.19 12.38
C ASN A 127 -11.54 24.73 12.10
N GLU A 128 -10.59 23.85 11.78
CA GLU A 128 -9.27 24.18 11.29
C GLU A 128 -9.35 24.13 9.76
N CYS A 129 -9.71 25.24 9.09
CA CYS A 129 -9.65 25.26 7.63
C CYS A 129 -8.23 24.85 7.18
N PRO A 130 -8.07 23.74 6.45
CA PRO A 130 -6.75 23.29 6.06
C PRO A 130 -6.07 24.36 5.21
N GLN A 131 -4.87 24.76 5.62
CA GLN A 131 -4.14 25.82 4.96
C GLN A 131 -4.01 25.51 3.45
N GLY A 132 -4.54 26.38 2.60
CA GLY A 132 -4.47 26.25 1.14
C GLY A 132 -5.61 25.47 0.48
N TYR A 133 -6.65 25.09 1.23
CA TYR A 133 -7.86 24.46 0.71
C TYR A 133 -9.12 25.11 1.28
N ASP A 134 -9.93 25.73 0.42
CA ASP A 134 -11.25 26.26 0.80
C ASP A 134 -12.30 25.13 0.83
N THR A 135 -12.17 24.16 -0.08
CA THR A 135 -13.10 23.04 -0.26
C THR A 135 -12.31 21.76 -0.61
N PRO A 136 -12.87 20.55 -0.40
CA PRO A 136 -12.16 19.29 -0.63
C PRO A 136 -11.94 18.96 -2.11
N GLU A 137 -12.57 19.65 -3.07
CA GLU A 137 -12.47 19.37 -4.50
C GLU A 137 -11.05 19.44 -5.02
N LYS A 138 -10.29 20.46 -4.60
CA LYS A 138 -8.88 20.61 -4.99
C LYS A 138 -8.02 19.49 -4.39
N LEU A 139 -8.24 19.14 -3.12
CA LEU A 139 -7.53 18.03 -2.50
C LEU A 139 -7.86 16.69 -3.20
N ASN A 140 -9.13 16.50 -3.59
CA ASN A 140 -9.58 15.34 -4.35
C ASN A 140 -8.96 15.28 -5.75
N SER A 141 -8.77 16.42 -6.43
CA SER A 141 -8.12 16.45 -7.76
C SER A 141 -6.62 16.16 -7.65
N GLU A 142 -5.96 16.68 -6.61
CA GLU A 142 -4.57 16.37 -6.29
C GLU A 142 -4.37 14.86 -6.02
N LEU A 143 -5.27 14.21 -5.27
CA LEU A 143 -5.23 12.76 -5.05
C LEU A 143 -5.44 11.98 -6.36
N GLU A 144 -6.36 12.43 -7.22
CA GLU A 144 -6.63 11.81 -8.52
C GLU A 144 -5.41 11.88 -9.46
N LEU A 145 -4.70 13.01 -9.46
CA LEU A 145 -3.44 13.14 -10.20
C LEU A 145 -2.36 12.21 -9.62
N ILE A 146 -2.21 12.13 -8.30
CA ILE A 146 -1.28 11.17 -7.67
C ILE A 146 -1.62 9.74 -8.07
N LYS A 147 -2.90 9.35 -8.02
CA LYS A 147 -3.36 8.01 -8.44
C LYS A 147 -2.97 7.73 -9.89
N SER A 148 -3.23 8.67 -10.79
CA SER A 148 -2.90 8.53 -12.21
C SER A 148 -1.40 8.37 -12.46
N LEU A 149 -0.58 9.18 -11.78
CA LEU A 149 0.88 9.10 -11.84
C LEU A 149 1.42 7.82 -11.23
N LEU A 150 0.83 7.35 -10.12
CA LEU A 150 1.20 6.09 -9.47
C LEU A 150 0.92 4.91 -10.40
N ILE A 151 -0.22 4.90 -11.10
CA ILE A 151 -0.55 3.86 -12.08
C ILE A 151 0.50 3.83 -13.20
N GLU A 152 0.86 4.99 -13.76
CA GLU A 152 1.88 5.08 -14.80
C GLU A 152 3.23 4.51 -14.33
N TYR A 153 3.67 4.90 -13.13
CA TYR A 153 4.87 4.38 -12.51
C TYR A 153 4.83 2.85 -12.34
N LEU A 154 3.74 2.33 -11.79
CA LEU A 154 3.60 0.91 -11.51
C LEU A 154 3.53 0.06 -12.80
N VAL A 155 2.93 0.59 -13.86
CA VAL A 155 2.97 -0.03 -15.20
C VAL A 155 4.41 -0.10 -15.73
N GLU A 156 5.19 0.99 -15.58
CA GLU A 156 6.59 1.02 -15.99
C GLU A 156 7.42 -0.05 -15.27
N ILE A 157 7.35 -0.13 -13.93
CA ILE A 157 8.13 -1.12 -13.18
C ILE A 157 7.71 -2.55 -13.48
N GLN A 158 6.40 -2.81 -13.60
CA GLN A 158 5.87 -4.14 -13.91
C GLN A 158 6.38 -4.61 -15.27
N ASN A 159 6.28 -3.76 -16.30
CA ASN A 159 6.73 -4.11 -17.64
C ASN A 159 8.24 -4.36 -17.72
N ASN A 160 9.02 -3.62 -16.93
CA ASN A 160 10.48 -3.74 -16.92
C ASN A 160 10.96 -4.97 -16.11
N GLN A 161 10.26 -5.36 -15.04
CA GLN A 161 10.77 -6.35 -14.07
C GLN A 161 10.01 -7.68 -14.05
N LEU A 162 8.74 -7.71 -14.44
CA LEU A 162 7.90 -8.93 -14.40
C LEU A 162 7.78 -9.64 -15.75
N ASN A 163 7.98 -8.96 -16.90
CA ASN A 163 7.86 -9.59 -18.22
C ASN A 163 8.94 -10.65 -18.55
N ASN A 164 9.99 -10.79 -17.72
CA ASN A 164 11.14 -11.65 -18.00
C ASN A 164 11.31 -12.85 -17.05
N ASN A 165 10.44 -13.07 -16.05
CA ASN A 165 10.66 -14.10 -15.04
C ASN A 165 9.49 -15.09 -14.93
N ASN A 166 9.77 -16.36 -15.23
CA ASN A 166 8.90 -17.49 -14.87
C ASN A 166 9.04 -17.76 -13.37
N ASN A 167 7.92 -17.87 -12.65
CA ASN A 167 7.74 -18.23 -11.24
C ASN A 167 8.93 -17.91 -10.31
N ILE A 168 8.92 -16.71 -9.73
CA ILE A 168 10.13 -16.12 -9.13
C ILE A 168 10.48 -16.78 -7.77
N TYR A 169 9.51 -17.39 -7.05
CA TYR A 169 9.74 -17.97 -5.70
C TYR A 169 8.85 -19.19 -5.36
N PRO A 170 9.25 -20.43 -5.72
CA PRO A 170 8.48 -21.64 -5.40
C PRO A 170 8.31 -21.90 -3.89
N GLU A 171 9.18 -21.32 -3.06
CA GLU A 171 9.09 -21.39 -1.60
C GLU A 171 7.82 -20.71 -1.04
N ILE A 172 7.31 -19.67 -1.71
CA ILE A 172 6.07 -18.99 -1.28
C ILE A 172 4.89 -19.95 -1.41
N GLU A 173 4.78 -20.65 -2.54
CA GLU A 173 3.72 -21.63 -2.76
C GLU A 173 3.76 -22.74 -1.69
N ASN A 174 4.95 -23.22 -1.33
CA ASN A 174 5.12 -24.21 -0.27
C ASN A 174 4.65 -23.69 1.09
N ILE A 175 4.93 -22.42 1.42
CA ILE A 175 4.50 -21.81 2.69
C ILE A 175 2.98 -21.65 2.73
N ILE A 176 2.37 -21.07 1.69
CA ILE A 176 0.93 -20.79 1.70
C ILE A 176 0.09 -22.08 1.63
N THR A 177 0.64 -23.18 1.13
CA THR A 177 -0.01 -24.50 1.08
C THR A 177 0.35 -25.41 2.27
N GLU A 178 1.19 -24.95 3.20
CA GLU A 178 1.62 -25.75 4.36
C GLU A 178 0.41 -26.18 5.21
N PRO A 179 0.42 -27.39 5.82
CA PRO A 179 -0.63 -27.80 6.74
C PRO A 179 -0.83 -26.78 7.88
N PHE A 180 -2.02 -26.78 8.50
CA PHE A 180 -2.25 -25.97 9.69
C PHE A 180 -1.43 -26.50 10.88
N ASP A 181 -0.74 -25.63 11.59
CA ASP A 181 -0.09 -25.96 12.87
C ASP A 181 -1.06 -25.62 14.01
N ALA A 182 -1.34 -26.61 14.88
CA ALA A 182 -2.19 -26.41 16.05
C ALA A 182 -1.69 -25.29 16.98
N LYS A 183 -0.38 -25.00 16.99
CA LYS A 183 0.23 -23.91 17.77
C LYS A 183 -0.11 -22.52 17.24
N ASP A 184 -0.49 -22.42 15.97
CA ASP A 184 -0.92 -21.15 15.37
C ASP A 184 -2.40 -20.84 15.69
N ILE A 185 -3.17 -21.82 16.18
CA ILE A 185 -4.62 -21.71 16.33
C ILE A 185 -4.95 -21.06 17.67
N SER A 186 -5.83 -20.06 17.61
CA SER A 186 -6.39 -19.38 18.79
C SER A 186 -7.11 -20.35 19.73
N ILE A 187 -7.18 -20.00 21.02
CA ILE A 187 -7.86 -20.81 22.02
C ILE A 187 -9.36 -20.89 21.71
N GLU A 188 -9.98 -19.77 21.33
CA GLU A 188 -11.40 -19.74 20.92
C GLU A 188 -11.64 -20.57 19.64
N GLY A 189 -10.68 -20.53 18.72
CA GLY A 189 -10.74 -21.24 17.45
C GLY A 189 -10.48 -22.74 17.52
N ALA A 190 -9.88 -23.24 18.60
CA ALA A 190 -9.47 -24.64 18.73
C ALA A 190 -10.63 -25.62 18.53
N SER A 191 -11.79 -25.35 19.13
CA SER A 191 -12.98 -26.20 18.97
C SER A 191 -13.44 -26.32 17.52
N LYS A 192 -13.41 -25.21 16.76
CA LYS A 192 -13.75 -25.18 15.33
C LYS A 192 -12.70 -25.91 14.50
N PHE A 193 -11.42 -25.72 14.83
CA PHE A 193 -10.30 -26.42 14.19
C PHE A 193 -10.42 -27.94 14.32
N TYR A 194 -10.60 -28.45 15.55
CA TYR A 194 -10.76 -29.89 15.79
C TYR A 194 -12.00 -30.49 15.12
N LYS A 195 -13.10 -29.73 15.06
CA LYS A 195 -14.33 -30.17 14.40
C LYS A 195 -14.16 -30.29 12.88
N GLU A 196 -13.35 -29.42 12.28
CA GLU A 196 -13.06 -29.40 10.84
C GLU A 196 -12.00 -30.43 10.44
N SER A 197 -11.07 -30.78 11.33
CA SER A 197 -9.94 -31.67 11.06
C SER A 197 -10.29 -33.17 11.16
N GLN A 198 -11.57 -33.56 11.09
CA GLN A 198 -12.09 -34.92 11.35
C GLN A 198 -11.16 -36.04 10.83
N ASP A 199 -10.66 -36.88 11.74
CA ASP A 199 -9.83 -38.07 11.49
C ASP A 199 -8.48 -37.90 10.75
N ILE A 200 -8.13 -36.69 10.32
CA ILE A 200 -6.82 -36.39 9.75
C ILE A 200 -5.84 -36.12 10.89
N LYS A 201 -4.62 -36.67 10.83
CA LYS A 201 -3.56 -36.25 11.75
C LYS A 201 -3.44 -34.73 11.66
N LEU A 202 -3.62 -34.02 12.78
CA LEU A 202 -3.67 -32.55 12.84
C LEU A 202 -2.59 -31.85 12.00
N ASN A 203 -1.39 -32.43 11.93
CA ASN A 203 -0.23 -31.91 11.20
C ASN A 203 -0.25 -32.15 9.67
N GLU A 204 -1.31 -32.78 9.13
CA GLU A 204 -1.47 -33.09 7.70
C GLU A 204 -2.67 -32.34 7.07
N CYS A 205 -3.43 -31.59 7.87
CA CYS A 205 -4.59 -30.85 7.39
C CYS A 205 -4.17 -29.63 6.55
N LYS A 206 -4.35 -29.71 5.22
CA LYS A 206 -4.07 -28.60 4.29
C LYS A 206 -5.30 -27.70 4.08
N PRO A 207 -5.10 -26.42 3.70
CA PRO A 207 -6.20 -25.54 3.34
C PRO A 207 -7.02 -26.09 2.16
N SER A 208 -8.35 -26.11 2.29
CA SER A 208 -9.26 -26.53 1.22
C SER A 208 -9.28 -25.52 0.06
N GLN A 209 -9.29 -24.23 0.40
CA GLN A 209 -9.17 -23.11 -0.53
C GLN A 209 -8.20 -22.07 0.05
N ILE A 210 -7.45 -21.41 -0.82
CA ILE A 210 -6.52 -20.35 -0.47
C ILE A 210 -6.88 -19.10 -1.26
N MET A 211 -7.24 -18.01 -0.57
CA MET A 211 -7.45 -16.71 -1.19
C MET A 211 -6.21 -15.84 -1.03
N LEU A 212 -5.62 -15.41 -2.14
CA LEU A 212 -4.61 -14.36 -2.19
C LEU A 212 -5.37 -13.03 -2.27
N LEU A 213 -5.54 -12.38 -1.12
CA LEU A 213 -6.17 -11.07 -1.05
C LEU A 213 -5.08 -10.02 -1.33
N ASN A 214 -5.00 -9.59 -2.59
CA ASN A 214 -3.96 -8.72 -3.09
C ASN A 214 -4.38 -7.25 -3.00
N PHE A 215 -3.67 -6.49 -2.17
CA PHE A 215 -3.82 -5.03 -2.03
C PHE A 215 -2.88 -4.28 -2.97
N ASN A 216 -1.92 -4.96 -3.59
CA ASN A 216 -1.06 -4.36 -4.61
C ASN A 216 -1.81 -4.29 -5.94
N TYR A 217 -1.43 -3.33 -6.77
CA TYR A 217 -1.96 -3.20 -8.13
C TYR A 217 -1.20 -4.07 -9.14
N THR A 218 0.02 -4.50 -8.80
CA THR A 218 0.93 -5.28 -9.64
C THR A 218 0.53 -6.77 -9.69
N LYS A 219 1.04 -7.48 -10.70
CA LYS A 219 0.82 -8.91 -10.91
C LYS A 219 1.77 -9.84 -10.15
N THR A 220 2.45 -9.34 -9.12
CA THR A 220 3.42 -10.15 -8.35
C THR A 220 2.75 -11.38 -7.73
N ALA A 221 1.53 -11.23 -7.22
CA ALA A 221 0.78 -12.36 -6.66
C ALA A 221 0.45 -13.41 -7.72
N ASP A 222 -0.01 -12.98 -8.91
CA ASP A 222 -0.45 -13.86 -10.00
C ASP A 222 0.68 -14.76 -10.52
N ILE A 223 1.90 -14.24 -10.62
CA ILE A 223 3.05 -14.96 -11.18
C ILE A 223 3.57 -16.05 -10.22
N ASN A 224 3.36 -15.91 -8.92
CA ASN A 224 3.91 -16.83 -7.91
C ASN A 224 2.98 -18.00 -7.55
N THR A 225 1.76 -18.07 -8.09
CA THR A 225 0.75 -19.05 -7.63
C THR A 225 -0.13 -19.66 -8.73
N SER A 226 0.25 -19.51 -10.01
CA SER A 226 -0.65 -19.78 -11.16
C SER A 226 -0.89 -21.25 -11.52
N SER A 227 -0.55 -22.23 -10.67
CA SER A 227 -0.46 -23.64 -11.10
C SER A 227 -1.46 -24.61 -10.46
N THR A 228 -2.27 -24.21 -9.48
CA THR A 228 -3.21 -25.14 -8.80
C THR A 228 -4.64 -24.60 -8.71
N SER A 229 -5.62 -25.51 -8.72
CA SER A 229 -7.05 -25.20 -8.79
C SER A 229 -7.67 -24.70 -7.49
N ASN A 230 -6.92 -24.68 -6.39
CA ASN A 230 -7.40 -24.24 -5.07
C ASN A 230 -7.02 -22.80 -4.70
N PHE A 231 -6.35 -22.06 -5.60
CA PHE A 231 -6.04 -20.65 -5.42
C PHE A 231 -7.12 -19.74 -6.01
N ILE A 232 -7.50 -18.72 -5.23
CA ILE A 232 -8.37 -17.63 -5.65
C ILE A 232 -7.59 -16.32 -5.50
N ILE A 233 -7.34 -15.62 -6.60
CA ILE A 233 -6.70 -14.31 -6.57
C ILE A 233 -7.78 -13.23 -6.52
N ASN A 234 -7.75 -12.41 -5.47
CA ASN A 234 -8.68 -11.31 -5.30
C ASN A 234 -7.91 -9.98 -5.20
N HIS A 235 -7.85 -9.25 -6.31
CA HIS A 235 -7.25 -7.91 -6.41
C HIS A 235 -8.18 -6.87 -5.80
N ILE A 236 -8.28 -6.82 -4.46
CA ILE A 236 -9.32 -6.07 -3.74
C ILE A 236 -9.32 -4.57 -4.04
N HIS A 237 -8.15 -4.01 -4.38
CA HIS A 237 -8.00 -2.61 -4.78
C HIS A 237 -7.91 -2.41 -6.30
N GLY A 238 -8.15 -3.45 -7.12
CA GLY A 238 -7.98 -3.38 -8.56
C GLY A 238 -6.57 -3.70 -9.05
N GLU A 239 -6.42 -3.68 -10.37
CA GLU A 239 -5.22 -4.16 -11.06
C GLU A 239 -4.83 -3.23 -12.21
N LEU A 240 -3.54 -3.18 -12.55
CA LEU A 240 -3.01 -2.26 -13.56
C LEU A 240 -3.54 -2.50 -14.98
N THR A 241 -4.03 -3.70 -15.31
CA THR A 241 -4.67 -3.99 -16.61
C THR A 241 -6.05 -3.35 -16.75
N HIS A 242 -6.68 -2.98 -15.64
CA HIS A 242 -7.97 -2.29 -15.60
C HIS A 242 -7.87 -1.06 -14.68
N PRO A 243 -7.16 0.00 -15.10
CA PRO A 243 -6.87 1.17 -14.25
C PRO A 243 -8.12 1.83 -13.63
N GLN A 244 -9.26 1.79 -14.31
CA GLN A 244 -10.54 2.30 -13.80
C GLN A 244 -11.03 1.57 -12.56
N SER A 245 -10.57 0.34 -12.33
CA SER A 245 -10.93 -0.48 -11.17
C SER A 245 -10.07 -0.19 -9.93
N ILE A 246 -9.09 0.71 -10.04
CA ILE A 246 -8.14 1.01 -8.97
C ILE A 246 -8.81 1.83 -7.87
N ILE A 247 -8.71 1.30 -6.65
CA ILE A 247 -9.16 1.91 -5.40
C ILE A 247 -7.92 2.45 -4.69
N PHE A 248 -7.86 3.77 -4.54
CA PHE A 248 -6.79 4.50 -3.88
C PHE A 248 -7.43 5.65 -3.11
N GLY A 249 -7.31 5.64 -1.78
CA GLY A 249 -8.07 6.52 -0.89
C GLY A 249 -8.05 6.04 0.57
N TYR A 250 -8.97 6.54 1.38
CA TYR A 250 -8.95 6.27 2.82
C TYR A 250 -10.03 5.26 3.22
N GLY A 251 -9.85 4.59 4.36
CA GLY A 251 -10.72 3.49 4.78
C GLY A 251 -10.69 3.20 6.28
N ASP A 252 -10.83 4.26 7.09
CA ASP A 252 -10.92 4.17 8.55
C ASP A 252 -12.27 4.66 9.05
N GLU A 253 -13.31 3.83 8.92
CA GLU A 253 -14.65 4.16 9.44
C GLU A 253 -14.76 4.04 10.96
N LEU A 254 -13.75 3.43 11.60
CA LEU A 254 -13.67 3.27 13.05
C LEU A 254 -13.10 4.52 13.73
N ASP A 255 -12.58 5.48 12.96
CA ASP A 255 -12.16 6.79 13.47
C ASP A 255 -13.37 7.64 13.84
N ASP A 256 -13.31 8.33 14.98
CA ASP A 256 -14.38 9.25 15.40
C ASP A 256 -14.47 10.46 14.47
N ASP A 257 -13.33 10.92 13.91
CA ASP A 257 -13.28 12.01 12.95
C ASP A 257 -14.07 11.70 11.66
N TYR A 258 -14.19 10.42 11.29
CA TYR A 258 -14.99 10.00 10.13
C TYR A 258 -16.47 10.33 10.34
N LYS A 259 -16.98 10.19 11.56
CA LYS A 259 -18.37 10.54 11.90
C LYS A 259 -18.62 12.03 11.75
N ASP A 260 -17.61 12.86 12.00
CA ASP A 260 -17.71 14.30 11.83
C ASP A 260 -17.71 14.71 10.36
N LEU A 261 -16.95 14.01 9.50
CA LEU A 261 -17.03 14.16 8.05
C LEU A 261 -18.43 13.85 7.51
N LEU A 262 -19.09 12.79 8.00
CA LEU A 262 -20.46 12.44 7.59
C LEU A 262 -21.47 13.54 7.93
N LYS A 263 -21.27 14.28 9.02
CA LYS A 263 -22.17 15.36 9.45
C LYS A 263 -22.13 16.59 8.53
N LEU A 264 -21.06 16.74 7.72
CA LEU A 264 -20.95 17.84 6.76
C LEU A 264 -21.96 17.73 5.62
N ASN A 265 -22.55 16.54 5.41
CA ASN A 265 -23.58 16.28 4.38
C ASN A 265 -23.17 16.72 2.97
N ASP A 266 -21.89 16.52 2.64
CA ASP A 266 -21.33 16.78 1.32
C ASP A 266 -20.57 15.54 0.83
N ASN A 267 -20.99 15.03 -0.33
CA ASN A 267 -20.45 13.81 -0.92
C ASN A 267 -19.01 13.99 -1.43
N THR A 268 -18.52 15.23 -1.58
CA THR A 268 -17.13 15.49 -1.97
C THR A 268 -16.13 14.95 -0.95
N PHE A 269 -16.50 14.90 0.34
CA PHE A 269 -15.69 14.28 1.39
C PHE A 269 -15.64 12.75 1.26
N LEU A 270 -16.71 12.13 0.75
CA LEU A 270 -16.82 10.67 0.64
C LEU A 270 -16.31 10.12 -0.70
N LYS A 271 -15.91 10.99 -1.64
CA LYS A 271 -15.49 10.59 -2.99
C LYS A 271 -14.42 9.50 -3.03
N ASN A 272 -13.49 9.52 -2.07
CA ASN A 272 -12.31 8.64 -2.03
C ASN A 272 -12.35 7.62 -0.88
N ILE A 273 -13.52 7.33 -0.31
CA ILE A 273 -13.63 6.30 0.74
C ILE A 273 -13.66 4.89 0.13
N LYS A 274 -12.75 4.02 0.57
CA LYS A 274 -12.58 2.67 0.02
C LYS A 274 -13.81 1.78 0.21
N SER A 275 -14.47 1.86 1.37
CA SER A 275 -15.62 1.02 1.72
C SER A 275 -16.80 1.18 0.75
N ILE A 276 -17.09 2.41 0.32
CA ILE A 276 -18.11 2.68 -0.72
C ILE A 276 -17.58 2.17 -2.06
N ARG A 277 -16.32 2.45 -2.40
CA ARG A 277 -15.73 2.02 -3.68
C ARG A 277 -15.64 0.51 -3.83
N TYR A 278 -15.60 -0.26 -2.73
CA TYR A 278 -15.70 -1.72 -2.78
C TYR A 278 -17.02 -2.24 -3.37
N LEU A 279 -18.06 -1.41 -3.43
CA LEU A 279 -19.33 -1.74 -4.09
C LEU A 279 -19.28 -1.59 -5.61
N GLU A 280 -18.23 -0.98 -6.17
CA GLU A 280 -18.05 -0.81 -7.62
C GLU A 280 -17.71 -2.14 -8.34
N SER A 281 -17.42 -3.22 -7.59
CA SER A 281 -17.13 -4.54 -8.14
C SER A 281 -17.50 -5.66 -7.18
N ASP A 282 -17.60 -6.89 -7.68
CA ASP A 282 -17.96 -8.07 -6.89
C ASP A 282 -16.82 -8.58 -5.97
N ARG A 283 -15.66 -7.91 -5.96
CA ARG A 283 -14.43 -8.38 -5.28
C ARG A 283 -14.58 -8.46 -3.77
N TYR A 284 -15.18 -7.44 -3.16
CA TYR A 284 -15.41 -7.44 -1.71
C TYR A 284 -16.51 -8.43 -1.32
N ARG A 285 -17.56 -8.57 -2.13
CA ARG A 285 -18.59 -9.60 -1.93
C ARG A 285 -17.99 -11.01 -1.95
N LYS A 286 -17.11 -11.32 -2.90
CA LYS A 286 -16.37 -12.59 -2.94
C LYS A 286 -15.53 -12.84 -1.70
N LEU A 287 -14.91 -11.79 -1.13
CA LEU A 287 -14.22 -11.89 0.15
C LEU A 287 -15.21 -12.24 1.28
N LEU A 288 -16.36 -11.57 1.36
CA LEU A 288 -17.40 -11.85 2.36
C LEU A 288 -17.92 -13.29 2.25
N GLU A 289 -18.21 -13.77 1.04
CA GLU A 289 -18.63 -15.15 0.79
C GLU A 289 -17.57 -16.15 1.25
N PHE A 290 -16.29 -15.85 1.00
CA PHE A 290 -15.17 -16.71 1.42
C PHE A 290 -15.02 -16.80 2.94
N ILE A 291 -15.15 -15.69 3.67
CA ILE A 291 -14.98 -15.66 5.14
C ILE A 291 -16.18 -16.26 5.89
N GLU A 292 -17.38 -16.21 5.30
CA GLU A 292 -18.59 -16.80 5.90
C GLU A 292 -18.64 -18.33 5.75
N HIS A 293 -17.99 -18.89 4.72
CA HIS A 293 -18.13 -20.31 4.36
C HIS A 293 -17.62 -21.31 5.42
N THR A 294 -16.40 -21.13 5.95
CA THR A 294 -15.73 -22.09 6.85
C THR A 294 -14.68 -21.37 7.71
N PRO A 295 -14.24 -21.92 8.86
CA PRO A 295 -13.13 -21.36 9.61
C PRO A 295 -11.88 -21.18 8.75
N TYR A 296 -11.14 -20.10 9.00
CA TYR A 296 -9.97 -19.74 8.22
C TYR A 296 -8.82 -19.16 9.05
N GLN A 297 -7.63 -19.30 8.50
CA GLN A 297 -6.39 -18.69 8.98
C GLN A 297 -5.95 -17.57 8.04
N VAL A 298 -5.41 -16.49 8.59
CA VAL A 298 -4.86 -15.36 7.83
C VAL A 298 -3.34 -15.38 7.93
N TYR A 299 -2.65 -15.33 6.80
CA TYR A 299 -1.22 -15.03 6.73
C TYR A 299 -1.04 -13.58 6.27
N ILE A 300 -0.18 -12.84 6.95
CA ILE A 300 0.15 -11.46 6.56
C ILE A 300 1.52 -11.47 5.91
N MET A 301 1.55 -11.25 4.59
CA MET A 301 2.76 -11.27 3.79
C MET A 301 2.96 -9.91 3.14
N GLY A 302 3.75 -9.06 3.81
CA GLY A 302 4.12 -7.75 3.26
C GLY A 302 3.00 -6.71 3.19
N HIS A 303 1.82 -6.98 3.74
CA HIS A 303 0.82 -5.94 4.00
C HIS A 303 1.18 -5.15 5.26
N SER A 304 0.99 -3.82 5.22
CA SER A 304 1.36 -2.93 6.34
C SER A 304 0.37 -2.98 7.50
N CYS A 305 -0.84 -3.47 7.27
CA CYS A 305 -2.00 -3.40 8.16
C CYS A 305 -2.29 -1.98 8.67
N GLY A 306 -2.00 -0.98 7.83
CA GLY A 306 -2.20 0.43 8.13
C GLY A 306 -3.67 0.84 8.19
N ASN A 307 -3.91 2.07 8.67
CA ASN A 307 -5.25 2.56 8.92
C ASN A 307 -6.08 2.76 7.64
N SER A 308 -5.44 2.91 6.47
CA SER A 308 -6.16 3.14 5.22
C SER A 308 -7.03 1.96 4.77
N ASP A 309 -6.81 0.75 5.29
CA ASP A 309 -7.62 -0.45 5.03
C ASP A 309 -8.36 -0.96 6.28
N ARG A 310 -8.41 -0.15 7.35
CA ARG A 310 -8.79 -0.59 8.70
C ARG A 310 -10.18 -1.19 8.79
N THR A 311 -11.17 -0.63 8.10
CA THR A 311 -12.54 -1.18 8.09
C THR A 311 -12.59 -2.61 7.54
N LEU A 312 -11.88 -2.86 6.43
CA LEU A 312 -11.83 -4.19 5.82
C LEU A 312 -11.04 -5.17 6.70
N LEU A 313 -9.90 -4.74 7.23
CA LEU A 313 -9.07 -5.58 8.09
C LEU A 313 -9.78 -5.93 9.40
N ASN A 314 -10.52 -4.99 10.00
CA ASN A 314 -11.34 -5.26 11.18
C ASN A 314 -12.41 -6.31 10.89
N THR A 315 -13.12 -6.17 9.76
CA THR A 315 -14.12 -7.15 9.31
C THR A 315 -13.53 -8.55 9.21
N LEU A 316 -12.32 -8.67 8.63
CA LEU A 316 -11.61 -9.93 8.49
C LEU A 316 -11.13 -10.47 9.85
N PHE A 317 -10.43 -9.65 10.62
CA PHE A 317 -9.72 -10.07 11.81
C PHE A 317 -10.62 -10.38 12.99
N GLU A 318 -11.78 -9.73 13.10
CA GLU A 318 -12.77 -9.97 14.17
C GLU A 318 -13.90 -10.90 13.74
N HIS A 319 -13.92 -11.35 12.48
CA HIS A 319 -14.91 -12.31 12.00
C HIS A 319 -14.95 -13.58 12.87
N LYS A 320 -16.15 -14.11 13.13
CA LYS A 320 -16.35 -15.33 13.94
C LYS A 320 -15.56 -16.54 13.43
N ASN A 321 -15.30 -16.62 12.12
CA ASN A 321 -14.58 -17.74 11.48
C ASN A 321 -13.06 -17.51 11.37
N CYS A 322 -12.55 -16.33 11.70
CA CYS A 322 -11.11 -16.12 11.76
C CYS A 322 -10.57 -16.77 13.04
N ILE A 323 -9.68 -17.74 12.91
CA ILE A 323 -9.17 -18.50 14.06
C ILE A 323 -7.65 -18.38 14.27
N SER A 324 -6.95 -17.67 13.39
CA SER A 324 -5.50 -17.47 13.46
C SER A 324 -5.08 -16.36 12.52
N ILE A 325 -4.16 -15.49 12.95
CA ILE A 325 -3.51 -14.44 12.17
C ILE A 325 -2.02 -14.56 12.36
N LYS A 326 -1.30 -15.01 11.33
CA LYS A 326 0.14 -15.28 11.36
C LYS A 326 0.92 -14.23 10.56
N PRO A 327 1.66 -13.34 11.24
CA PRO A 327 2.55 -12.40 10.56
C PRO A 327 3.80 -13.09 10.00
N PHE A 328 4.14 -12.79 8.75
CA PHE A 328 5.46 -13.08 8.17
C PHE A 328 6.26 -11.78 8.13
N TYR A 329 7.31 -11.72 8.95
CA TYR A 329 8.08 -10.49 9.16
C TYR A 329 9.28 -10.39 8.23
N TYR A 330 9.73 -9.16 8.00
CA TYR A 330 11.00 -8.89 7.34
C TYR A 330 12.13 -8.99 8.34
N GLN A 331 13.16 -9.77 8.01
CA GLN A 331 14.40 -9.86 8.79
C GLN A 331 15.55 -9.23 8.01
N LYS A 332 16.29 -8.32 8.64
CA LYS A 332 17.49 -7.67 8.10
C LYS A 332 18.72 -8.54 8.36
N ALA A 333 19.78 -8.33 7.56
CA ALA A 333 21.06 -9.02 7.71
C ALA A 333 21.72 -8.83 9.08
N ASN A 334 21.43 -7.72 9.78
CA ASN A 334 21.92 -7.46 11.13
C ASN A 334 21.11 -8.19 12.24
N GLY A 335 20.16 -9.05 11.88
CA GLY A 335 19.31 -9.81 12.80
C GLY A 335 18.06 -9.08 13.30
N SER A 336 17.93 -7.77 13.07
CA SER A 336 16.71 -7.03 13.44
C SER A 336 15.54 -7.33 12.51
N ASP A 337 14.31 -7.27 13.04
CA ASP A 337 13.08 -7.54 12.32
C ASP A 337 11.99 -6.50 12.58
N ASN A 338 10.92 -6.56 11.79
CA ASN A 338 9.77 -5.67 11.91
C ASN A 338 8.51 -6.36 12.49
N TYR A 339 8.64 -7.50 13.17
CA TYR A 339 7.47 -8.21 13.72
C TYR A 339 6.64 -7.31 14.66
N LEU A 340 7.32 -6.58 15.55
CA LEU A 340 6.64 -5.71 16.52
C LEU A 340 5.84 -4.59 15.82
N GLU A 341 6.39 -4.01 14.76
CA GLU A 341 5.72 -2.98 13.95
C GLU A 341 4.46 -3.54 13.30
N ILE A 342 4.54 -4.75 12.72
CA ILE A 342 3.39 -5.43 12.11
C ILE A 342 2.30 -5.67 13.16
N VAL A 343 2.64 -6.22 14.33
CA VAL A 343 1.66 -6.49 15.40
C VAL A 343 1.03 -5.21 15.96
N GLN A 344 1.82 -4.12 16.08
CA GLN A 344 1.27 -2.82 16.45
C GLN A 344 0.25 -2.33 15.42
N ASN A 345 0.52 -2.47 14.13
CA ASN A 345 -0.43 -2.11 13.08
C ASN A 345 -1.67 -3.02 13.11
N ILE A 346 -1.51 -4.34 13.23
CA ILE A 346 -2.62 -5.29 13.41
C ILE A 346 -3.50 -4.87 14.58
N SER A 347 -2.91 -4.51 15.73
CA SER A 347 -3.66 -4.15 16.94
C SER A 347 -4.64 -2.99 16.72
N ARG A 348 -4.30 -2.02 15.86
CA ARG A 348 -5.19 -0.89 15.54
C ARG A 348 -6.46 -1.34 14.81
N ASN A 349 -6.43 -2.48 14.14
CA ASN A 349 -7.55 -3.04 13.39
C ASN A 349 -8.52 -3.85 14.27
N PHE A 350 -8.28 -3.96 15.57
CA PHE A 350 -9.17 -4.64 16.52
C PHE A 350 -9.94 -3.63 17.39
N THR A 351 -11.20 -3.92 17.65
CA THR A 351 -11.99 -3.28 18.70
C THR A 351 -11.91 -4.08 20.01
N ASN A 352 -11.60 -5.38 19.92
CA ASN A 352 -11.47 -6.30 21.05
C ASN A 352 -10.02 -6.77 21.23
N MET A 353 -9.31 -6.17 22.20
CA MET A 353 -7.91 -6.51 22.48
C MET A 353 -7.69 -7.92 23.04
N LYS A 354 -8.71 -8.51 23.69
CA LYS A 354 -8.62 -9.91 24.14
C LYS A 354 -8.62 -10.84 22.93
N LEU A 355 -9.50 -10.56 21.96
CA LEU A 355 -9.58 -11.31 20.71
C LEU A 355 -8.29 -11.18 19.87
N MET A 356 -7.72 -9.98 19.83
CA MET A 356 -6.43 -9.74 19.17
C MET A 356 -5.33 -10.64 19.72
N ARG A 357 -5.16 -10.66 21.05
CA ARG A 357 -4.13 -11.49 21.71
C ARG A 357 -4.36 -12.99 21.56
N ASP A 358 -5.60 -13.41 21.37
CA ASP A 358 -5.96 -14.82 21.14
C ASP A 358 -5.67 -15.26 19.70
N ARG A 359 -5.91 -14.38 18.71
CA ARG A 359 -5.81 -14.72 17.28
C ARG A 359 -4.42 -14.46 16.68
N VAL A 360 -3.70 -13.44 17.15
CA VAL A 360 -2.40 -13.08 16.58
C VAL A 360 -1.33 -14.05 17.08
N VAL A 361 -0.71 -14.77 16.14
CA VAL A 361 0.29 -15.79 16.44
C VAL A 361 1.54 -15.17 17.06
N ASN A 362 2.02 -15.79 18.14
CA ASN A 362 3.25 -15.39 18.83
C ASN A 362 4.47 -15.49 17.88
N LYS A 363 5.39 -14.53 17.99
CA LYS A 363 6.64 -14.47 17.21
C LYS A 363 7.41 -15.78 17.19
N GLU A 364 7.43 -16.55 18.28
CA GLU A 364 8.13 -17.84 18.38
C GLU A 364 7.64 -18.88 17.36
N PHE A 365 6.41 -18.73 16.86
CA PHE A 365 5.81 -19.60 15.85
C PHE A 365 5.73 -18.93 14.45
N CYS A 366 6.17 -17.68 14.33
CA CYS A 366 6.25 -16.95 13.08
C CYS A 366 7.60 -17.16 12.37
N LYS A 367 7.58 -16.98 11.04
CA LYS A 367 8.75 -17.13 10.18
C LYS A 367 9.01 -15.83 9.42
N PRO A 368 10.25 -15.54 9.02
CA PRO A 368 10.50 -14.43 8.11
C PRO A 368 9.82 -14.70 6.75
N LEU A 369 9.32 -13.64 6.11
CA LEU A 369 8.90 -13.69 4.72
C LEU A 369 10.13 -13.99 3.86
N PRO A 370 10.09 -14.97 2.93
CA PRO A 370 11.19 -15.19 2.01
C PRO A 370 11.47 -13.95 1.15
N GLN A 371 12.74 -13.66 0.93
CA GLN A 371 13.20 -12.44 0.25
C GLN A 371 14.15 -12.83 -0.88
N LYS A 372 14.10 -12.09 -1.98
CA LYS A 372 15.16 -12.11 -2.99
C LYS A 372 16.49 -11.77 -2.31
N GLU A 373 17.51 -12.60 -2.50
CA GLU A 373 18.87 -12.22 -2.15
C GLU A 373 19.21 -10.89 -2.84
N GLN A 374 19.32 -9.83 -2.05
CA GLN A 374 19.87 -8.58 -2.56
C GLN A 374 21.34 -8.86 -2.84
N LYS A 375 21.71 -8.99 -4.12
CA LYS A 375 23.12 -8.91 -4.52
C LYS A 375 23.64 -7.59 -3.96
N ILE A 376 24.47 -7.67 -2.93
CA ILE A 376 25.17 -6.54 -2.35
C ILE A 376 25.89 -5.87 -3.53
N LYS A 377 25.45 -4.67 -3.89
CA LYS A 377 26.08 -3.85 -4.93
C LYS A 377 27.15 -2.98 -4.32
#